data_AF-A0A934LNW3-F1
#
_entry.id   AF-A0A934LNW3-F1
#
_cell.length_a   1.000
_cell.length_b   1.000
_cell.length_c   1.000
_cell.angle_alpha   90.00
_cell.angle_beta   90.00
_cell.angle_gamma   90.00
#
_symmetry.space_group_name_H-M   'P 1'
#
loop_
_entity.id
_entity.type
_entity.pdbx_description
1 polymer ?
#
loop_
_entity_poly.entity_id
_entity_poly.type
_entity_poly.pdbx_seq_one_letter_code
_entity_poly.pdbx_strand_id
1 'polypeptide(L)'
;MKNFLSNLKIPAIVSLLVVIPFMLMEIVNRRQFHEGFPIALFVFLWFLPFLFVAIVMPLARDVRSGMDILARPLSLGVKVSLLLLLATMWFGVVIDQMPCFLGVPICD
;
A
#
# COMPACT_ATOMS: atom_id res chain seq x y z
N MET A 1 -20.93 13.09 4.16
CA MET A 1 -19.72 12.59 4.89
C MET A 1 -19.75 11.08 5.19
N LYS A 2 -20.86 10.50 5.68
CA LYS A 2 -20.96 9.05 5.99
C LYS A 2 -20.52 8.11 4.86
N ASN A 3 -20.90 8.41 3.61
CA ASN A 3 -20.56 7.57 2.45
C ASN A 3 -19.06 7.63 2.09
N PHE A 4 -18.42 8.79 2.28
CA PHE A 4 -16.99 8.96 2.01
C PHE A 4 -16.15 8.18 3.01
N LEU A 5 -16.42 8.34 4.31
CA LEU A 5 -15.75 7.55 5.36
C LEU A 5 -15.98 6.04 5.18
N SER A 6 -17.19 5.61 4.81
CA SER A 6 -17.48 4.19 4.54
C SER A 6 -16.62 3.63 3.40
N ASN A 7 -16.42 4.42 2.33
CA ASN A 7 -15.62 4.01 1.19
C ASN A 7 -14.11 3.94 1.47
N LEU A 8 -13.61 4.64 2.50
CA LEU A 8 -12.19 4.61 2.89
C LEU A 8 -11.84 3.49 3.89
N LYS A 9 -12.84 2.89 4.55
CA LYS A 9 -12.62 1.79 5.50
C LYS A 9 -11.97 0.57 4.84
N ILE A 10 -12.49 0.18 3.67
CA ILE A 10 -11.98 -1.00 2.96
C ILE A 10 -10.52 -0.80 2.53
N PRO A 11 -10.14 0.31 1.86
CA PRO A 11 -8.74 0.62 1.58
C PRO A 11 -7.85 0.54 2.82
N ALA A 12 -8.27 1.13 3.94
CA ALA A 12 -7.50 1.17 5.19
C ALA A 12 -7.29 -0.22 5.82
N ILE A 13 -8.32 -1.06 5.82
CA ILE A 13 -8.24 -2.43 6.36
C ILE A 13 -7.37 -3.30 5.46
N VAL A 14 -7.58 -3.24 4.14
CA VAL A 14 -6.80 -4.03 3.18
C VAL A 14 -5.33 -3.65 3.24
N SER A 15 -5.00 -2.36 3.25
CA SER A 15 -3.62 -1.91 3.37
C SER A 15 -2.98 -2.31 4.69
N LEU A 16 -3.74 -2.28 5.80
CA LEU A 16 -3.25 -2.74 7.10
C LEU A 16 -2.93 -4.23 7.08
N LEU A 17 -3.82 -5.07 6.52
CA LEU A 17 -3.61 -6.51 6.40
C LEU A 17 -2.36 -6.85 5.59
N VAL A 18 -2.07 -6.07 4.54
CA VAL A 18 -0.85 -6.24 3.73
C VAL A 18 0.42 -5.89 4.49
N VAL A 19 0.37 -4.91 5.39
CA VAL A 19 1.55 -4.41 6.12
C VAL A 19 1.84 -5.16 7.42
N ILE A 20 0.82 -5.75 8.05
CA ILE A 20 0.96 -6.47 9.32
C ILE A 20 2.08 -7.53 9.32
N PRO A 21 2.24 -8.40 8.30
CA PRO A 21 3.30 -9.40 8.29
C PRO A 21 4.70 -8.79 8.43
N PHE A 22 4.96 -7.69 7.71
CA PHE A 22 6.24 -6.97 7.78
C PHE A 22 6.46 -6.30 9.14
N MET A 23 5.38 -5.76 9.72
CA MET A 23 5.43 -5.17 11.06
C MET A 23 5.73 -6.21 12.13
N LEU A 24 5.15 -7.40 12.02
CA LEU A 24 5.44 -8.51 12.93
C LEU A 24 6.87 -9.01 12.78
N MET A 25 7.36 -9.16 11.55
CA MET A 25 8.75 -9.55 11.29
C MET A 25 9.74 -8.55 11.91
N GLU A 26 9.54 -7.26 11.69
CA GLU A 26 10.33 -6.19 12.32
C GLU A 26 10.29 -6.29 13.85
N ILE A 27 9.11 -6.40 14.46
CA ILE A 27 8.96 -6.47 15.93
C ILE A 27 9.68 -7.69 16.52
N VAL A 28 9.66 -8.84 15.83
CA VAL A 28 10.29 -10.07 16.30
C VAL A 28 11.81 -9.99 16.18
N ASN A 29 12.31 -9.58 15.02
CA ASN A 29 13.74 -9.58 14.72
C ASN A 29 14.48 -8.40 15.37
N ARG A 30 13.81 -7.26 15.56
CA ARG A 30 14.44 -6.07 16.15
C ARG A 30 14.71 -6.16 17.64
N ARG A 31 14.15 -7.15 18.35
CA ARG A 31 14.42 -7.36 19.79
C ARG A 31 15.91 -7.49 20.11
N GLN A 32 16.73 -7.83 19.12
CA GLN A 32 18.16 -8.02 19.28
C GLN A 32 18.99 -6.72 19.11
N PHE A 33 18.44 -5.68 18.48
CA PHE A 33 19.22 -4.53 18.00
C PHE A 33 19.09 -3.23 18.83
N HIS A 34 18.26 -3.19 19.88
CA HIS A 34 18.05 -2.01 20.78
C HIS A 34 17.64 -0.68 20.09
N GLU A 35 17.26 -0.72 18.81
CA GLU A 35 16.83 0.46 18.08
C GLU A 35 15.30 0.70 18.15
N GLY A 36 14.87 1.94 17.93
CA GLY A 36 13.46 2.34 17.98
C GLY A 36 12.67 2.00 16.71
N PHE A 37 11.46 1.46 16.87
CA PHE A 37 10.57 1.03 15.76
C PHE A 37 10.44 2.09 14.64
N PRO A 38 10.54 1.72 13.34
CA PRO A 38 10.64 2.70 12.26
C PRO A 38 9.24 3.12 11.82
N ILE A 39 8.54 3.87 12.67
CA ILE A 39 7.12 4.24 12.48
C ILE A 39 6.89 4.88 11.11
N ALA A 40 7.78 5.78 10.68
CA ALA A 40 7.67 6.48 9.40
C ALA A 40 7.63 5.51 8.21
N LEU A 41 8.49 4.47 8.22
CA LEU A 41 8.54 3.45 7.19
C LEU A 41 7.20 2.71 7.08
N PHE A 42 6.64 2.28 8.22
CA PHE A 42 5.38 1.54 8.24
C PHE A 42 4.16 2.39 7.90
N VAL A 43 4.16 3.67 8.25
CA VAL A 43 3.13 4.62 7.80
C VAL A 43 3.18 4.78 6.28
N PHE A 44 4.37 4.92 5.70
CA PHE A 44 4.55 5.02 4.25
C PHE A 44 4.16 3.73 3.54
N LEU A 45 4.61 2.59 4.05
CA LEU A 45 4.32 1.25 3.52
C LEU A 45 2.82 0.91 3.57
N TRP A 46 2.09 1.47 4.55
CA TRP A 46 0.62 1.36 4.64
C TRP A 46 -0.09 2.33 3.70
N PHE A 47 0.43 3.55 3.53
CA PHE A 47 -0.22 4.60 2.76
C PHE A 47 -0.25 4.30 1.26
N LEU A 48 0.80 3.70 0.71
CA LEU A 48 0.85 3.32 -0.72
C LEU A 48 -0.26 2.34 -1.14
N PRO A 49 -0.44 1.16 -0.50
CA PRO A 49 -1.52 0.24 -0.83
C PRO A 49 -2.90 0.81 -0.46
N PHE A 50 -2.99 1.69 0.54
CA PHE A 50 -4.22 2.42 0.83
C PHE A 50 -4.66 3.26 -0.38
N LEU A 51 -3.76 4.08 -0.94
CA LEU A 51 -4.04 4.88 -2.14
C LEU A 51 -4.36 4.00 -3.35
N PHE A 52 -3.60 2.91 -3.52
CA PHE A 52 -3.83 1.95 -4.60
C PHE A 52 -5.26 1.40 -4.56
N VAL A 53 -5.69 0.87 -3.41
CA VAL A 53 -7.05 0.30 -3.26
C VAL A 53 -8.11 1.39 -3.39
N ALA A 54 -7.87 2.60 -2.86
CA ALA A 54 -8.80 3.72 -2.98
C ALA A 54 -9.05 4.14 -4.44
N ILE A 55 -8.05 3.99 -5.32
CA ILE A 55 -8.17 4.28 -6.76
C ILE A 55 -8.77 3.09 -7.54
N VAL A 56 -8.35 1.86 -7.24
CA VAL A 56 -8.84 0.64 -7.93
C VAL A 56 -10.31 0.39 -7.63
N MET A 57 -10.77 0.62 -6.40
CA MET A 57 -12.13 0.29 -6.00
C MET A 57 -13.23 0.97 -6.85
N PRO A 58 -13.23 2.29 -7.08
CA PRO A 58 -14.19 2.93 -7.98
C PRO A 58 -14.01 2.48 -9.42
N LEU A 59 -12.78 2.26 -9.89
CA LEU A 59 -12.52 1.77 -11.25
C LEU A 59 -13.14 0.37 -11.47
N ALA A 60 -13.00 -0.53 -10.51
CA ALA A 60 -13.61 -1.85 -10.55
C ALA A 60 -15.15 -1.80 -10.48
N ARG A 61 -15.72 -0.83 -9.75
CA ARG A 61 -17.16 -0.58 -9.71
C ARG A 61 -17.68 -0.09 -11.07
N ASP A 62 -16.97 0.84 -11.71
CA ASP A 62 -17.30 1.37 -13.04
C ASP A 62 -17.28 0.26 -14.11
N VAL A 63 -16.27 -0.61 -14.09
CA VAL A 63 -16.21 -1.77 -14.99
C VAL A 63 -17.37 -2.72 -14.73
N ARG A 64 -17.70 -2.99 -13.46
CA ARG A 64 -18.77 -3.92 -13.09
C ARG A 64 -20.17 -3.38 -13.42
N SER A 65 -20.38 -2.06 -13.39
CA SER A 65 -21.65 -1.44 -13.78
C SER A 65 -21.86 -1.39 -15.30
N GLY A 66 -20.90 -1.87 -16.09
CA GLY A 66 -20.95 -1.82 -17.55
C GLY A 66 -20.72 -0.42 -18.10
N MET A 67 -20.18 0.51 -17.31
CA MET A 67 -19.77 1.80 -17.83
C MET A 67 -18.62 1.63 -18.82
N ASP A 68 -18.71 2.35 -19.93
CA ASP A 68 -17.66 2.37 -20.92
C ASP A 68 -16.45 3.19 -20.41
N ILE A 69 -15.56 2.52 -19.67
CA ILE A 69 -14.33 3.11 -19.15
C ILE A 69 -13.39 3.60 -20.26
N LEU A 70 -13.55 3.07 -21.49
CA LEU A 70 -12.82 3.54 -22.67
C LEU A 70 -13.36 4.87 -23.21
N ALA A 71 -14.54 5.32 -22.78
CA ALA A 71 -15.07 6.64 -23.13
C ALA A 71 -14.24 7.80 -22.56
N ARG A 72 -13.32 7.54 -21.62
CA ARG A 72 -12.43 8.55 -21.01
C ARG A 72 -10.98 8.06 -20.95
N PRO A 73 -10.32 7.85 -22.11
CA PRO A 73 -9.03 7.14 -22.19
C PRO A 73 -7.91 7.89 -21.48
N LEU A 74 -7.91 9.23 -21.50
CA LEU A 74 -6.89 10.03 -20.81
C LEU A 74 -6.98 9.87 -19.28
N SER A 75 -8.18 9.92 -18.71
CA SER A 75 -8.38 9.74 -17.27
C SER A 75 -8.02 8.33 -16.83
N LEU A 76 -8.38 7.33 -17.65
CA LEU A 76 -7.98 5.94 -17.42
C LEU A 76 -6.45 5.79 -17.46
N GLY A 77 -5.79 6.36 -18.47
CA GLY A 77 -4.34 6.33 -18.61
C GLY A 77 -3.63 6.92 -17.39
N VAL A 78 -4.05 8.09 -16.91
CA VAL A 78 -3.49 8.72 -15.71
C VAL A 78 -3.67 7.82 -14.47
N LYS A 79 -4.87 7.25 -14.28
CA LYS A 79 -5.13 6.34 -13.15
C LYS A 79 -4.25 5.09 -13.22
N VAL A 80 -4.13 4.45 -14.39
CA VAL A 80 -3.30 3.26 -14.59
C VAL A 80 -1.83 3.56 -14.35
N SER A 81 -1.30 4.68 -14.89
CA SER A 81 0.07 5.11 -14.65
C SER A 81 0.34 5.37 -13.17
N LEU A 82 -0.60 6.02 -12.47
CA LEU A 82 -0.48 6.25 -11.03
C LEU A 82 -0.51 4.93 -10.24
N LEU A 83 -1.37 3.98 -10.60
CA LEU A 83 -1.41 2.65 -9.97
C LEU A 83 -0.09 1.89 -10.15
N LEU A 84 0.49 1.94 -11.34
CA LEU A 84 1.80 1.34 -11.62
C LEU A 84 2.91 2.01 -10.79
N LEU A 85 2.89 3.34 -10.67
CA LEU A 85 3.85 4.07 -9.84
C LEU A 85 3.71 3.70 -8.35
N LEU A 86 2.48 3.63 -7.83
CA LEU A 86 2.25 3.23 -6.43
C LEU A 86 2.70 1.79 -6.17
N ALA A 87 2.42 0.88 -7.08
CA ALA A 87 2.84 -0.52 -6.96
C ALA A 87 4.37 -0.66 -7.01
N THR A 88 5.03 -0.01 -7.98
CA THR A 88 6.49 -0.06 -8.12
C THR A 88 7.19 0.55 -6.90
N MET A 89 6.72 1.69 -6.39
CA MET A 89 7.24 2.26 -5.14
C MET A 89 7.08 1.30 -3.96
N TRP A 90 5.91 0.68 -3.80
CA TRP A 90 5.66 -0.23 -2.69
C TRP A 90 6.57 -1.46 -2.73
N PHE A 91 6.67 -2.12 -3.89
CA PHE A 91 7.58 -3.25 -4.07
C PHE A 91 9.04 -2.84 -3.89
N GLY A 92 9.43 -1.65 -4.36
CA GLY A 92 10.76 -1.11 -4.16
C GLY A 92 11.12 -1.00 -2.68
N VAL A 93 10.24 -0.38 -1.88
CA VAL A 93 10.44 -0.27 -0.43
C VAL A 93 10.48 -1.64 0.25
N VAL A 94 9.60 -2.58 -0.13
CA VAL A 94 9.63 -3.93 0.44
C VAL A 94 10.95 -4.61 0.14
N ILE A 95 11.39 -4.63 -1.13
CA ILE A 95 12.63 -5.29 -1.55
C ILE A 95 13.84 -4.69 -0.84
N ASP A 96 13.90 -3.37 -0.76
CA ASP A 96 14.95 -2.63 -0.09
C ASP A 96 15.03 -2.98 1.40
N GLN A 97 13.89 -3.06 2.08
CA GLN A 97 13.79 -3.28 3.52
C GLN A 97 13.68 -4.76 3.93
N MET A 98 13.58 -5.69 2.97
CA MET A 98 13.52 -7.13 3.24
C MET A 98 14.68 -7.65 4.12
N PRO A 99 15.95 -7.22 3.93
CA PRO A 99 17.03 -7.63 4.82
C PRO A 99 16.79 -7.24 6.28
N CYS A 100 16.27 -6.03 6.55
CA CYS A 100 15.90 -5.61 7.90
C CYS A 100 14.76 -6.45 8.46
N PHE A 101 13.72 -6.70 7.67
CA PHE A 101 12.61 -7.55 8.09
C PHE A 101 13.06 -8.98 8.40
N LEU A 102 14.14 -9.47 7.79
CA LEU A 102 14.72 -10.79 8.05
C LEU A 102 15.74 -10.79 9.19
N GLY A 103 16.01 -9.64 9.82
CA GLY A 103 16.94 -9.53 10.95
C GLY A 103 18.42 -9.53 10.56
N VAL A 104 18.74 -9.15 9.31
CA VAL A 104 20.14 -8.98 8.89
C VAL A 104 20.73 -7.76 9.64
N PRO A 105 21.88 -7.90 10.34
CA PRO A 105 22.54 -6.77 10.97
C PRO A 105 23.07 -5.80 9.90
N ILE A 106 22.83 -4.49 10.10
CA ILE A 106 23.21 -3.40 9.18
C ILE A 106 22.52 -3.58 7.81
N CYS A 107 21.31 -3.03 7.70
CA CYS A 107 20.41 -3.26 6.58
C CYS A 107 19.83 -1.97 5.98
N ASP A 108 20.42 -0.82 6.34
CA ASP A 108 20.20 0.52 5.77
C ASP A 108 21.25 0.86 4.69
#